data_AF-A0A0F8ZIF9-F1
#
_entry.id   AF-A0A0F8ZIF9-F1
#
_cell.length_a   1.000
_cell.length_b   1.000
_cell.length_c   1.000
_cell.angle_alpha   90.00
_cell.angle_beta   90.00
_cell.angle_gamma   90.00
#
_symmetry.space_group_name_H-M   'P 1'
#
loop_
_entity.id
_entity.type
_entity.pdbx_description
1 polymer ?
#
loop_
_entity_poly.entity_id
_entity_poly.type
_entity_poly.pdbx_seq_one_letter_code
_entity_poly.pdbx_strand_id
1 'polypeptide(L)'
;SIGDYVLSGGELAAMVVVDAVVRLLPGVLGSEASLLDDSHVTGLLEYPQYTRPAVYRGWSVPEVLLSGNHAQIAKWRREQAIRRTLERRPELLDKANLSLEERELIDRLKDSLSTSHPFRVEPKAT
;
A
#
# COMPACT_ATOMS: atom_id res chain seq x y z
N SER A 1 16.93 15.77 -0.39
CA SER A 1 17.46 14.41 -0.19
C SER A 1 16.42 13.41 -0.68
N ILE A 2 16.81 12.25 -1.20
CA ILE A 2 15.90 11.15 -1.60
C ILE A 2 15.77 10.03 -0.55
N GLY A 3 16.41 10.21 0.62
CA GLY A 3 16.28 9.35 1.79
C GLY A 3 17.47 9.48 2.74
N ASP A 4 17.38 8.80 3.88
CA ASP A 4 18.37 8.88 4.96
C ASP A 4 19.46 7.81 4.78
N TYR A 5 20.29 7.98 3.75
CA TYR A 5 21.42 7.12 3.42
C TYR A 5 22.48 7.89 2.61
N VAL A 6 23.70 7.36 2.52
CA VAL A 6 24.84 7.99 1.83
C VAL A 6 25.07 7.35 0.46
N LEU A 7 25.24 8.18 -0.57
CA LEU A 7 25.64 7.77 -1.92
C LEU A 7 27.03 8.34 -2.26
N SER A 8 27.73 7.71 -3.20
CA SER A 8 29.04 8.19 -3.68
C SER A 8 28.95 9.47 -4.51
N GLY A 9 27.77 9.76 -5.07
CA GLY A 9 27.50 10.88 -5.98
C GLY A 9 26.01 11.15 -6.12
N GLY A 10 25.65 12.22 -6.84
CA GLY A 10 24.28 12.71 -6.98
C GLY A 10 23.50 12.14 -8.18
N GLU A 11 24.15 11.35 -9.04
CA GLU A 11 23.61 10.92 -10.33
C GLU A 11 22.36 10.05 -10.16
N LEU A 12 22.40 9.07 -9.24
CA LEU A 12 21.24 8.23 -8.93
C LEU A 12 20.09 9.06 -8.33
N ALA A 13 20.41 10.02 -7.46
CA ALA A 13 19.40 10.90 -6.88
C ALA A 13 18.73 11.79 -7.93
N ALA A 14 19.50 12.32 -8.87
CA ALA A 14 18.98 13.08 -9.99
C ALA A 14 18.05 12.23 -10.87
N MET A 15 18.44 10.99 -11.21
CA MET A 15 17.61 10.09 -12.00
C MET A 15 16.30 9.72 -11.30
N VAL A 16 16.32 9.45 -9.99
CA VAL A 16 15.10 9.19 -9.20
C VAL A 16 14.14 10.37 -9.26
N VAL A 17 14.65 11.60 -9.10
CA VAL A 17 13.82 12.80 -9.17
C VAL A 17 13.26 13.02 -10.57
N VAL A 18 14.08 12.86 -11.62
CA VAL A 18 13.65 13.00 -13.01
C VAL A 18 12.54 11.99 -13.32
N ASP A 19 12.72 10.71 -12.97
CA ASP A 19 11.70 9.68 -13.19
C ASP A 19 10.39 10.01 -12.47
N ALA A 20 10.44 10.33 -11.18
CA ALA A 20 9.26 10.65 -10.38
C ALA A 20 8.48 11.86 -10.92
N VAL A 21 9.18 12.91 -11.38
CA VAL A 21 8.54 14.13 -11.92
C VAL A 21 8.00 13.92 -13.33
N VAL A 22 8.77 13.24 -14.20
CA VAL A 22 8.36 13.03 -15.60
C VAL A 22 7.12 12.15 -15.70
N ARG A 23 6.91 11.20 -14.78
CA ARG A 23 5.67 10.40 -14.69
C ARG A 23 4.40 11.24 -14.51
N LEU A 24 4.52 12.47 -14.01
CA LEU A 24 3.38 13.38 -13.80
C LEU A 24 3.05 14.20 -15.06
N LEU A 25 3.88 14.15 -16.10
CA LEU A 25 3.64 14.88 -17.34
C LEU A 25 2.57 14.17 -18.20
N PRO A 26 1.62 14.91 -18.78
CA PRO A 26 0.59 14.33 -19.64
C PRO A 26 1.20 13.53 -20.81
N GLY A 27 0.63 12.35 -21.07
CA GLY A 27 1.05 11.47 -22.18
C GLY A 27 2.29 10.61 -21.91
N VAL A 28 2.96 10.77 -20.76
CA VAL A 28 4.07 9.87 -20.37
C VAL A 28 3.54 8.52 -19.89
N LEU A 29 2.51 8.54 -19.06
CA LEU A 29 1.84 7.33 -18.62
C LEU A 29 0.72 6.98 -19.59
N GLY A 30 0.67 5.73 -20.04
CA GLY A 30 -0.32 5.27 -21.01
C GLY A 30 -1.78 5.42 -20.52
N SER A 31 -2.00 5.39 -19.20
CA SER A 31 -3.30 5.66 -18.58
C SER A 31 -3.11 6.57 -17.38
N GLU A 32 -3.85 7.68 -17.33
CA GLU A 32 -3.85 8.62 -16.20
C GLU A 32 -4.41 7.98 -14.93
N ALA A 33 -5.31 6.99 -15.07
CA ALA A 33 -5.88 6.28 -13.93
C ALA A 33 -4.82 5.48 -13.15
N SER A 34 -3.71 5.10 -13.78
CA SER A 34 -2.62 4.38 -13.11
C SER A 34 -1.99 5.20 -12.00
N LEU A 35 -1.96 6.54 -12.11
CA LEU A 35 -1.45 7.40 -11.03
C LEU A 35 -2.34 7.40 -9.80
N LEU A 36 -3.65 7.20 -9.95
CA LEU A 36 -4.60 7.30 -8.84
C LEU A 36 -4.47 6.13 -7.85
N ASP A 37 -4.03 4.97 -8.35
CA ASP A 37 -3.86 3.75 -7.57
C ASP A 37 -2.43 3.60 -7.00
N ASP A 38 -1.49 4.46 -7.39
CA ASP A 38 -0.10 4.43 -6.90
C ASP A 38 -0.03 4.65 -5.38
N SER A 39 0.98 4.03 -4.76
CA SER A 39 1.27 4.27 -3.34
C SER A 39 1.52 5.75 -3.06
N HIS A 40 1.12 6.19 -1.86
CA HIS A 40 1.25 7.56 -1.34
C HIS A 40 0.31 8.62 -1.94
N VAL A 41 -0.34 8.37 -3.08
CA VAL A 41 -1.24 9.37 -3.72
C VAL A 41 -2.45 9.68 -2.83
N THR A 42 -3.04 8.66 -2.21
CA THR A 42 -4.18 8.81 -1.29
C THR A 42 -3.79 8.76 0.19
N GLY A 43 -2.49 8.81 0.49
CA GLY A 43 -1.96 8.56 1.83
C GLY A 43 -1.95 7.08 2.25
N LEU A 44 -2.24 6.16 1.32
CA LEU A 44 -2.18 4.71 1.55
C LEU A 44 -1.12 4.05 0.66
N LEU A 45 -0.66 2.87 1.05
CA LEU A 45 0.09 1.97 0.20
C LEU A 45 -0.83 1.24 -0.78
N GLU A 46 -0.31 0.91 -1.96
CA GLU A 46 -1.05 0.18 -2.99
C GLU A 46 -1.44 -1.24 -2.52
N TYR A 47 -2.61 -1.70 -2.97
CA TYR A 47 -3.12 -3.04 -2.76
C TYR A 47 -2.28 -4.12 -3.47
N PRO A 48 -2.33 -5.39 -3.05
CA PRO A 48 -1.60 -6.47 -3.74
C PRO A 48 -2.21 -6.75 -5.11
N GLN A 49 -1.34 -6.88 -6.11
CA GLN A 49 -1.70 -7.21 -7.49
C GLN A 49 -1.54 -8.70 -7.76
N TYR A 50 -2.44 -9.25 -8.55
CA TYR A 50 -2.45 -10.66 -8.96
C TYR A 50 -2.51 -10.76 -10.47
N THR A 51 -1.85 -11.76 -11.04
CA THR A 51 -1.89 -12.03 -12.47
C THR A 51 -1.95 -13.54 -12.71
N ARG A 52 -2.10 -13.93 -13.97
CA ARG A 52 -2.16 -15.35 -14.35
C ARG A 52 -0.84 -16.07 -14.00
N PRO A 53 -0.90 -17.37 -13.64
CA PRO A 53 -2.08 -18.23 -13.53
C PRO A 53 -2.88 -18.02 -12.23
N ALA A 54 -4.15 -18.46 -12.20
CA ALA A 54 -5.04 -18.31 -11.04
C ALA A 54 -4.57 -19.07 -9.78
N VAL A 55 -3.77 -20.12 -9.95
CA VAL A 55 -3.08 -20.82 -8.87
C VAL A 55 -1.61 -20.92 -9.24
N TYR A 56 -0.75 -20.39 -8.37
CA TYR A 56 0.70 -20.46 -8.53
C TYR A 56 1.34 -21.04 -7.27
N ARG A 57 2.03 -22.19 -7.39
CA ARG A 57 2.67 -22.91 -6.26
C ARG A 57 1.72 -23.17 -5.08
N GLY A 58 0.44 -23.45 -5.37
CA GLY A 58 -0.60 -23.67 -4.36
C GLY A 58 -1.22 -22.40 -3.78
N TRP A 59 -0.76 -21.21 -4.18
CA TRP A 59 -1.37 -19.94 -3.79
C TRP A 59 -2.44 -19.56 -4.81
N SER A 60 -3.68 -19.40 -4.36
CA SER A 60 -4.80 -18.99 -5.19
C SER A 60 -4.96 -17.48 -5.22
N VAL A 61 -5.37 -16.95 -6.38
CA VAL A 61 -5.90 -15.59 -6.49
C VAL A 61 -7.18 -15.50 -5.65
N PRO A 62 -7.37 -14.45 -4.83
CA PRO A 62 -8.60 -14.24 -4.08
C PRO A 62 -9.85 -14.33 -4.97
N GLU A 63 -10.85 -15.11 -4.54
CA GLU A 63 -12.06 -15.38 -5.35
C GLU A 63 -12.79 -14.10 -5.76
N VAL A 64 -12.78 -13.08 -4.90
CA VAL A 64 -13.37 -11.76 -5.21
C VAL A 64 -12.76 -11.14 -6.48
N LEU A 65 -11.46 -11.34 -6.75
CA LEU A 65 -10.80 -10.85 -7.95
C LEU A 65 -11.17 -11.65 -9.21
N LEU A 66 -11.72 -12.85 -9.04
CA LEU A 66 -12.21 -13.71 -10.13
C LEU A 66 -13.71 -13.53 -10.39
N SER A 67 -14.42 -12.82 -9.51
CA SER A 67 -15.89 -12.68 -9.56
C SER A 67 -16.43 -11.81 -10.70
N GLY A 68 -15.60 -10.91 -11.26
CA GLY A 68 -16.04 -9.86 -12.18
C GLY A 68 -16.88 -8.75 -11.53
N ASN A 69 -17.15 -8.82 -10.22
CA ASN A 69 -17.92 -7.80 -9.51
C ASN A 69 -17.02 -6.59 -9.18
N HIS A 70 -17.04 -5.59 -10.04
CA HIS A 70 -16.21 -4.39 -9.91
C HIS A 70 -16.36 -3.67 -8.56
N ALA A 71 -17.57 -3.61 -8.00
CA ALA A 71 -17.80 -2.96 -6.71
C ALA A 71 -17.15 -3.73 -5.54
N GLN A 72 -17.28 -5.05 -5.53
CA GLN A 72 -16.62 -5.89 -4.53
C GLN A 72 -15.10 -5.89 -4.67
N ILE A 73 -14.60 -5.88 -5.90
CA ILE A 73 -13.16 -5.76 -6.19
C ILE A 73 -12.61 -4.42 -5.68
N ALA A 74 -13.29 -3.31 -5.97
CA ALA A 74 -12.87 -1.98 -5.51
C ALA A 74 -12.84 -1.90 -3.97
N LYS A 75 -13.89 -2.41 -3.30
CA LYS A 75 -13.95 -2.49 -1.85
C LYS A 75 -12.79 -3.34 -1.30
N TRP A 76 -12.58 -4.53 -1.84
CA TRP A 76 -11.50 -5.41 -1.41
C TRP A 76 -10.11 -4.76 -1.59
N ARG A 77 -9.87 -4.11 -2.74
CA ARG A 77 -8.61 -3.39 -3.00
C ARG A 77 -8.37 -2.30 -1.96
N ARG A 78 -9.40 -1.51 -1.64
CA ARG A 78 -9.33 -0.46 -0.61
C ARG A 78 -9.02 -1.03 0.78
N GLU A 79 -9.70 -2.11 1.18
CA GLU A 79 -9.44 -2.78 2.45
C GLU A 79 -8.01 -3.33 2.54
N GLN A 80 -7.49 -3.92 1.45
CA GLN A 80 -6.11 -4.42 1.42
C GLN A 80 -5.08 -3.28 1.47
N ALA A 81 -5.33 -2.16 0.80
CA ALA A 81 -4.48 -0.97 0.87
C ALA A 81 -4.38 -0.45 2.32
N ILE A 82 -5.52 -0.36 3.01
CA ILE A 82 -5.59 0.05 4.42
C ILE A 82 -4.83 -0.94 5.30
N ARG A 83 -5.10 -2.24 5.17
CA ARG A 83 -4.43 -3.29 5.95
C ARG A 83 -2.92 -3.27 5.77
N ARG A 84 -2.44 -3.17 4.52
CA ARG A 84 -1.01 -3.13 4.21
C ARG A 84 -0.35 -1.86 4.76
N THR A 85 -1.05 -0.73 4.70
CA THR A 85 -0.58 0.53 5.29
C THR A 85 -0.46 0.40 6.81
N LEU A 86 -1.48 -0.14 7.49
CA LEU A 86 -1.45 -0.39 8.92
C LEU A 86 -0.29 -1.29 9.34
N GLU A 87 -0.04 -2.37 8.60
CA GLU A 87 1.00 -3.35 8.93
C GLU A 87 2.42 -2.82 8.70
N ARG A 88 2.64 -1.95 7.69
CA ARG A 88 4.00 -1.58 7.23
C ARG A 88 4.38 -0.13 7.47
N ARG A 89 3.42 0.79 7.40
CA ARG A 89 3.60 2.24 7.47
C ARG A 89 2.40 2.89 8.19
N PRO A 90 2.12 2.51 9.44
CA PRO A 90 0.92 2.93 10.16
C PRO A 90 0.80 4.46 10.29
N GLU A 91 1.92 5.18 10.30
CA GLU A 91 1.96 6.65 10.38
C GLU A 91 1.43 7.35 9.12
N LEU A 92 1.26 6.64 8.00
CA LEU A 92 0.61 7.19 6.81
C LEU A 92 -0.91 7.30 6.98
N LEU A 93 -1.51 6.49 7.87
CA LEU A 93 -2.95 6.50 8.12
C LEU A 93 -3.43 7.84 8.69
N ASP A 94 -2.57 8.58 9.40
CA ASP A 94 -2.87 9.90 9.95
C ASP A 94 -3.15 10.95 8.85
N LYS A 95 -2.61 10.72 7.65
CA LYS A 95 -2.75 11.62 6.49
C LYS A 95 -3.78 11.12 5.47
N ALA A 96 -4.23 9.87 5.60
CA ALA A 96 -5.19 9.28 4.68
C ALA A 96 -6.60 9.84 4.95
N ASN A 97 -7.33 10.18 3.88
CA ASN A 97 -8.74 10.53 4.00
C ASN A 97 -9.55 9.24 4.17
N LEU A 98 -9.84 8.89 5.42
CA LEU A 98 -10.52 7.65 5.81
C LEU A 98 -11.96 7.90 6.22
N SER A 99 -12.88 7.11 5.66
CA SER A 99 -14.29 7.11 6.06
C SER A 99 -14.46 6.55 7.49
N LEU A 100 -15.66 6.72 8.05
CA LEU A 100 -15.98 6.13 9.36
C LEU A 100 -15.86 4.60 9.34
N GLU A 101 -16.39 3.95 8.31
CA GLU A 101 -16.31 2.49 8.13
C GLU A 101 -14.86 1.99 8.03
N GLU A 102 -13.99 2.77 7.38
CA GLU A 102 -12.57 2.45 7.22
C GLU A 102 -11.80 2.60 8.55
N ARG A 103 -12.17 3.57 9.38
CA ARG A 103 -11.60 3.73 10.73
C ARG A 103 -12.00 2.57 11.63
N GLU A 104 -13.26 2.16 11.60
CA GLU A 104 -13.71 0.97 12.33
C GLU A 104 -13.02 -0.31 11.85
N LEU A 105 -12.77 -0.43 10.54
CA LEU A 105 -11.99 -1.54 9.99
C LEU A 105 -10.56 -1.55 10.55
N ILE A 106 -9.90 -0.40 10.62
CA ILE A 106 -8.55 -0.28 11.18
C ILE A 106 -8.54 -0.72 12.64
N ASP A 107 -9.52 -0.30 13.44
CA ASP A 107 -9.60 -0.68 14.85
C ASP A 107 -9.79 -2.19 15.01
N ARG A 108 -10.69 -2.80 14.23
CA ARG A 108 -10.84 -4.28 14.19
C ARG A 108 -9.55 -4.99 13.79
N LEU A 109 -8.81 -4.45 12.82
CA LEU A 109 -7.55 -5.04 12.36
C LEU A 109 -6.46 -4.94 13.43
N LYS A 110 -6.36 -3.81 14.15
CA LYS A 110 -5.43 -3.64 15.28
C LYS A 110 -5.69 -4.66 16.38
N ASP A 111 -6.96 -4.92 16.70
CA ASP A 111 -7.34 -5.93 17.70
C ASP A 111 -6.90 -7.34 17.26
N SER A 112 -7.08 -7.68 15.98
CA SER A 112 -6.64 -8.97 15.43
C SER A 112 -5.11 -9.14 15.40
N LEU A 113 -4.36 -8.06 15.14
CA LEU A 113 -2.90 -8.05 15.13
C LEU A 113 -2.31 -8.14 16.54
N SER A 114 -2.97 -7.54 17.54
CA SER A 114 -2.55 -7.65 18.94
C SER A 114 -2.80 -9.05 19.52
N THR A 115 -3.87 -9.72 19.09
CA THR A 115 -4.23 -11.07 19.55
C THR A 115 -3.35 -12.17 18.94
N SER A 116 -2.68 -11.90 17.82
CA SER A 116 -1.84 -12.88 17.09
C SER A 116 -0.33 -12.77 17.40
N HIS A 117 0.10 -11.91 18.33
CA HIS A 117 1.51 -11.71 18.67
C HIS A 117 1.85 -12.16 20.11
N PRO A 118 2.32 -13.41 20.34
CA PRO A 118 2.68 -13.90 21.67
C PRO A 118 4.00 -13.34 22.24
N PHE A 119 4.71 -12.48 21.51
CA PHE A 119 6.00 -11.91 21.94
C PHE A 119 6.01 -10.38 21.81
N ARG A 120 5.32 -9.68 22.71
CA ARG A 120 5.62 -8.27 22.96
C ARG A 120 6.78 -8.23 23.96
N VAL A 121 8.00 -7.99 23.46
CA VAL A 121 9.14 -7.68 24.35
C VAL A 121 8.88 -6.30 24.93
N GLU A 122 8.66 -6.21 26.23
CA GLU A 122 8.53 -4.93 26.92
C GLU A 122 9.82 -4.10 26.76
N PRO A 123 9.72 -2.77 26.60
CA PRO A 123 10.90 -1.93 26.60
C PRO A 123 11.54 -2.01 27.99
N LYS A 124 12.75 -2.59 28.05
CA LYS A 124 13.60 -2.45 29.24
C LYS A 124 13.87 -0.96 29.42
N ALA A 125 13.30 -0.39 30.48
CA ALA A 125 13.71 0.90 31.00
C ALA A 125 15.23 0.87 31.21
N THR A 126 15.92 1.84 30.61
CA THR A 126 17.31 2.18 30.92
C THR A 126 17.33 3.63 31.36
#